data_AF-A0A229NVV7-F1
#
_entry.id   AF-A0A229NVV7-F1
#
_cell.length_a   1.000
_cell.length_b   1.000
_cell.length_c   1.000
_cell.angle_alpha   90.00
_cell.angle_beta   90.00
_cell.angle_gamma   90.00
#
_symmetry.space_group_name_H-M   'P 1'
#
loop_
_entity.id
_entity.type
_entity.pdbx_description
1 polymer ?
#
loop_
_entity_poly.entity_id
_entity_poly.type
_entity_poly.pdbx_seq_one_letter_code
_entity_poly.pdbx_strand_id
1 'polypeptide(L)'
;MFGDRTFFVPKSVSEKEWWTMKAIDFSGFDQAHEKWLNQHLKARKGERRDRLRRGHSHGEILFLREVWWPLFGNFDNLHPEYEIVDWRGAPCYLDFVWLAGIHRFNIDVKGYGPHVQQTDRTKYSRELMRELYLQTLGYRNISIPYDTLNHEPQLIRSMMKNLLQPYLATNQEKANVSKIESNLLNYIRQQSTAIYPYKVAKEVGIHEKTAIKYLRKLSLVGKIKAISNGSRVCRYIYNQSMLDRN
;
A
#
# COMPACT_ATOMS: atom_id res chain seq x y z
N MET A 1 28.92 49.42 3.87
CA MET A 1 29.83 48.57 4.66
C MET A 1 29.02 47.98 5.80
N PHE A 2 28.69 46.69 5.73
CA PHE A 2 27.96 45.98 6.79
C PHE A 2 28.79 44.78 7.24
N GLY A 3 29.25 44.84 8.49
CA GLY A 3 29.00 43.80 9.49
C GLY A 3 29.61 42.42 9.27
N ASP A 4 30.79 42.25 9.86
CA ASP A 4 31.42 41.00 10.25
C ASP A 4 30.50 40.09 11.09
N ARG A 5 30.43 38.80 10.73
CA ARG A 5 29.98 37.70 11.62
C ARG A 5 30.82 36.47 11.33
N THR A 6 31.87 36.32 12.12
CA THR A 6 32.66 35.11 12.29
C THR A 6 31.76 33.96 12.76
N PHE A 7 31.65 32.90 11.94
CA PHE A 7 31.06 31.64 12.36
C PHE A 7 32.13 30.77 13.03
N PHE A 8 31.83 30.36 14.25
CA PHE A 8 32.60 29.44 15.07
C PHE A 8 32.79 28.10 14.32
N VAL A 9 34.03 27.62 14.21
CA VAL A 9 34.37 26.30 13.63
C VAL A 9 34.79 25.37 14.77
N PRO A 10 33.97 24.38 15.15
CA PRO A 10 34.45 23.24 15.93
C PRO A 10 35.22 22.29 15.00
N LYS A 11 36.48 21.99 15.37
CA LYS A 11 37.31 20.94 14.76
C LYS A 11 36.95 19.56 15.34
N SER A 12 37.00 18.55 14.47
CA SER A 12 36.79 17.09 14.68
C SER A 12 35.36 16.70 15.11
N VAL A 13 34.58 15.89 14.37
CA VAL A 13 34.86 14.67 13.58
C VAL A 13 33.97 14.67 12.32
N SER A 14 34.45 14.07 11.24
CA SER A 14 33.77 13.92 9.94
C SER A 14 32.51 13.04 10.02
N GLU A 15 31.33 13.67 9.93
CA GLU A 15 30.03 13.00 9.84
C GLU A 15 29.65 12.61 8.39
N LYS A 16 30.51 12.95 7.43
CA LYS A 16 30.33 12.67 5.99
C LYS A 16 30.82 11.28 5.55
N GLU A 17 31.48 10.51 6.42
CA GLU A 17 32.10 9.23 6.05
C GLU A 17 31.29 7.98 6.39
N TRP A 18 30.14 8.09 7.09
CA TRP A 18 29.35 6.90 7.47
C TRP A 18 28.18 6.56 6.51
N TRP A 19 27.75 7.51 5.68
CA TRP A 19 26.56 7.35 4.83
C TRP A 19 26.84 6.91 3.38
N THR A 20 28.09 6.92 2.92
CA THR A 20 28.40 6.76 1.49
C THR A 20 28.68 5.33 1.02
N MET A 21 28.57 4.28 1.84
CA MET A 21 28.98 2.95 1.34
C MET A 21 28.44 1.72 2.10
N LYS A 22 27.17 1.70 2.51
CA LYS A 22 26.51 0.39 2.63
C LYS A 22 26.10 -0.05 1.24
N ALA A 23 26.82 -1.03 0.69
CA ALA A 23 26.32 -1.81 -0.43
C ALA A 23 24.87 -2.21 -0.12
N ILE A 24 23.96 -1.93 -1.05
CA ILE A 24 22.56 -2.31 -0.86
C ILE A 24 22.54 -3.83 -0.74
N ASP A 25 22.02 -4.33 0.38
CA ASP A 25 21.91 -5.75 0.61
C ASP A 25 20.62 -6.28 -0.02
N PHE A 26 20.78 -7.02 -1.11
CA PHE A 26 19.69 -7.72 -1.79
C PHE A 26 19.55 -9.18 -1.32
N SER A 27 20.31 -9.61 -0.31
CA SER A 27 20.23 -10.97 0.20
C SER A 27 18.81 -11.30 0.63
N GLY A 28 18.35 -12.51 0.26
CA GLY A 28 17.01 -12.99 0.58
C GLY A 28 15.87 -12.40 -0.25
N PHE A 29 16.11 -11.42 -1.13
CA PHE A 29 15.06 -10.83 -1.97
C PHE A 29 14.31 -11.90 -2.79
N ASP A 30 15.03 -12.71 -3.56
CA ASP A 30 14.40 -13.68 -4.47
C ASP A 30 13.51 -14.67 -3.72
N GLN A 31 14.00 -15.20 -2.59
CA GLN A 31 13.24 -16.13 -1.75
C GLN A 31 12.01 -15.46 -1.12
N ALA A 32 12.17 -14.23 -0.62
CA ALA A 32 11.06 -13.47 -0.03
C ALA A 32 10.01 -13.12 -1.08
N HIS A 33 10.44 -12.73 -2.28
CA HIS A 33 9.58 -12.37 -3.40
C HIS A 33 8.79 -13.58 -3.90
N GLU A 34 9.46 -14.72 -4.10
CA GLU A 34 8.79 -15.97 -4.48
C GLU A 34 7.76 -16.40 -3.42
N LYS A 35 8.13 -16.36 -2.14
CA LYS A 35 7.22 -16.69 -1.04
C LYS A 35 6.00 -15.77 -1.02
N TRP A 36 6.22 -14.47 -1.17
CA TRP A 36 5.16 -13.45 -1.19
C TRP A 36 4.21 -13.64 -2.37
N LEU A 37 4.73 -13.86 -3.58
CA LEU A 37 3.92 -14.17 -4.76
C LEU A 37 3.07 -15.43 -4.55
N ASN A 38 3.69 -16.50 -4.05
CA ASN A 38 3.01 -17.77 -3.80
C ASN A 38 1.89 -17.65 -2.76
N GLN A 39 2.06 -16.81 -1.73
CA GLN A 39 1.01 -16.52 -0.75
C GLN A 39 -0.20 -15.86 -1.42
N HIS A 40 0.02 -14.82 -2.24
CA HIS A 40 -1.06 -14.14 -2.96
C HIS A 40 -1.73 -15.05 -4.00
N LEU A 41 -0.96 -15.87 -4.72
CA LEU A 41 -1.50 -16.85 -5.69
C LEU A 41 -2.42 -17.89 -5.04
N LYS A 42 -2.07 -18.35 -3.82
CA LYS A 42 -2.89 -19.31 -3.05
C LYS A 42 -4.17 -18.66 -2.50
N ALA A 43 -4.10 -17.38 -2.10
CA ALA A 43 -5.23 -16.67 -1.51
C ALA A 43 -6.26 -16.19 -2.56
N ARG A 44 -5.86 -16.02 -3.82
CA ARG A 44 -6.68 -15.44 -4.89
C ARG A 44 -7.34 -16.51 -5.77
N LYS A 45 -8.41 -16.11 -6.48
CA LYS A 45 -9.17 -16.92 -7.44
C LYS A 45 -9.64 -16.03 -8.59
N GLY A 46 -9.88 -16.60 -9.77
CA GLY A 46 -10.36 -15.88 -10.96
C GLY A 46 -9.30 -14.96 -11.57
N GLU A 47 -9.75 -13.90 -12.25
CA GLU A 47 -8.90 -12.99 -13.03
C GLU A 47 -7.73 -12.39 -12.22
N ARG A 48 -7.97 -11.97 -10.97
CA ARG A 48 -6.90 -11.48 -10.07
C ARG A 48 -5.79 -12.49 -9.77
N ARG A 49 -6.08 -13.80 -9.85
CA ARG A 49 -5.06 -14.86 -9.74
C ARG A 49 -4.35 -15.05 -11.07
N ASP A 50 -5.09 -15.02 -12.17
CA ASP A 50 -4.54 -15.23 -13.51
C ASP A 50 -3.66 -14.07 -13.97
N ARG A 51 -3.96 -12.83 -13.55
CA ARG A 51 -3.04 -11.67 -13.65
C ARG A 51 -1.74 -11.93 -12.93
N LEU A 52 -1.82 -12.24 -11.63
CA LEU A 52 -0.62 -12.50 -10.85
C LEU A 52 0.19 -13.70 -11.38
N ARG A 53 -0.46 -14.72 -11.97
CA ARG A 53 0.21 -15.87 -12.59
C ARG A 53 0.97 -15.49 -13.87
N ARG A 54 0.49 -14.53 -14.65
CA ARG A 54 1.25 -13.98 -15.80
C ARG A 54 2.56 -13.34 -15.36
N GLY A 55 2.68 -13.01 -14.08
CA GLY A 55 3.88 -12.49 -13.45
C GLY A 55 3.98 -10.98 -13.59
N HIS A 56 4.83 -10.41 -12.75
CA HIS A 56 5.18 -8.99 -12.82
C HIS A 56 5.97 -8.70 -14.11
N SER A 57 5.66 -7.56 -14.71
CA SER A 57 6.50 -6.92 -15.72
C SER A 57 7.88 -6.57 -15.16
N HIS A 58 8.84 -6.30 -16.04
CA HIS A 58 10.19 -5.93 -15.64
C HIS A 58 10.20 -4.74 -14.67
N GLY A 59 9.38 -3.71 -14.91
CA GLY A 59 9.32 -2.52 -14.08
C GLY A 59 8.86 -2.77 -12.65
N GLU A 60 7.89 -3.65 -12.47
CA GLU A 60 7.39 -4.04 -11.15
C GLU A 60 8.44 -4.81 -10.34
N ILE A 61 9.13 -5.77 -10.97
CA ILE A 61 10.23 -6.51 -10.32
C ILE A 61 11.37 -5.55 -9.96
N LEU A 62 11.73 -4.66 -10.89
CA LEU A 62 12.77 -3.67 -10.68
C LEU A 62 12.44 -2.72 -9.52
N PHE A 63 11.18 -2.29 -9.42
CA PHE A 63 10.70 -1.49 -8.30
C PHE A 63 10.85 -2.24 -6.97
N LEU A 64 10.36 -3.48 -6.92
CA LEU A 64 10.44 -4.29 -5.71
C LEU A 64 11.90 -4.49 -5.27
N ARG A 65 12.80 -4.76 -6.22
CA ARG A 65 14.21 -5.04 -5.94
C ARG A 65 14.99 -3.79 -5.58
N GLU A 66 14.96 -2.74 -6.39
CA GLU A 66 15.87 -1.60 -6.27
C GLU A 66 15.37 -0.52 -5.30
N VAL A 67 14.05 -0.47 -5.06
CA VAL A 67 13.41 0.59 -4.28
C VAL A 67 12.73 0.04 -3.04
N TRP A 68 11.80 -0.91 -3.18
CA TRP A 68 11.03 -1.39 -2.03
C TRP A 68 11.89 -2.19 -1.05
N TRP A 69 12.58 -3.22 -1.51
CA TRP A 69 13.38 -4.10 -0.67
C TRP A 69 14.43 -3.34 0.15
N PRO A 70 15.20 -2.39 -0.41
CA PRO A 70 16.19 -1.63 0.36
C PRO A 70 15.58 -0.70 1.41
N LEU A 71 14.30 -0.31 1.27
CA LEU A 71 13.61 0.53 2.24
C LEU A 71 12.98 -0.27 3.38
N PHE A 72 12.47 -1.47 3.09
CA PHE A 72 11.63 -2.23 4.01
C PHE A 72 12.20 -3.58 4.44
N GLY A 73 12.95 -4.26 3.56
CA GLY A 73 13.48 -5.61 3.80
C GLY A 73 12.41 -6.72 3.94
N ASN A 74 11.16 -6.42 3.58
CA ASN A 74 10.02 -7.35 3.60
C ASN A 74 8.90 -6.84 2.67
N PHE A 75 7.86 -7.64 2.47
CA PHE A 75 6.68 -7.28 1.66
C PHE A 75 5.40 -7.19 2.51
N ASP A 76 5.53 -6.88 3.80
CA ASP A 76 4.39 -6.86 4.73
C ASP A 76 3.39 -5.78 4.33
N ASN A 77 2.11 -6.19 4.26
CA ASN A 77 1.00 -5.35 3.83
C ASN A 77 1.15 -4.76 2.41
N LEU A 78 2.09 -5.25 1.62
CA LEU A 78 2.20 -4.94 0.20
C LEU A 78 1.43 -5.98 -0.60
N HIS A 79 0.53 -5.51 -1.46
CA HIS A 79 -0.31 -6.36 -2.30
C HIS A 79 -0.03 -6.08 -3.76
N PRO A 80 0.41 -7.08 -4.55
CA PRO A 80 0.60 -6.93 -6.00
C PRO A 80 -0.73 -7.01 -6.74
N GLU A 81 -0.83 -6.43 -7.93
CA GLU A 81 -1.98 -6.61 -8.84
C GLU A 81 -3.32 -6.47 -8.09
N TYR A 82 -3.45 -5.37 -7.34
CA TYR A 82 -4.53 -5.18 -6.39
C TYR A 82 -5.81 -4.79 -7.12
N GLU A 83 -6.82 -5.66 -7.03
CA GLU A 83 -8.11 -5.46 -7.67
C GLU A 83 -8.95 -4.41 -6.92
N ILE A 84 -9.42 -3.43 -7.65
CA ILE A 84 -10.42 -2.44 -7.22
C ILE A 84 -11.57 -2.41 -8.23
N VAL A 85 -12.67 -1.78 -7.84
CA VAL A 85 -13.74 -1.41 -8.76
C VAL A 85 -13.57 0.08 -9.09
N ASP A 86 -13.50 0.44 -10.36
CA ASP A 86 -13.38 1.83 -10.80
C ASP A 86 -14.72 2.60 -10.67
N TRP A 87 -14.71 3.90 -10.98
CA TRP A 87 -15.91 4.76 -10.89
C TRP A 87 -17.05 4.36 -11.85
N ARG A 88 -16.80 3.44 -12.78
CA ARG A 88 -17.79 2.91 -13.73
C ARG A 88 -18.32 1.54 -13.30
N GLY A 89 -17.85 1.01 -12.17
CA GLY A 89 -18.20 -0.33 -11.72
C GLY A 89 -17.38 -1.44 -12.39
N ALA A 90 -16.32 -1.11 -13.13
CA ALA A 90 -15.48 -2.10 -13.81
C ALA A 90 -14.27 -2.51 -12.94
N PRO A 91 -13.85 -3.79 -12.95
CA PRO A 91 -12.61 -4.21 -12.30
C PRO A 91 -11.39 -3.47 -12.89
N CYS A 92 -10.53 -2.98 -12.01
CA CYS A 92 -9.26 -2.36 -12.33
C CYS A 92 -8.17 -2.95 -11.42
N TYR A 93 -6.93 -2.97 -11.89
CA TYR A 93 -5.80 -3.57 -11.18
C TYR A 93 -4.70 -2.51 -11.02
N LEU A 94 -4.22 -2.39 -9.80
CA LEU A 94 -3.12 -1.49 -9.42
C LEU A 94 -1.84 -2.33 -9.27
N ASP A 95 -0.69 -1.80 -9.68
CA ASP A 95 0.55 -2.58 -9.66
C ASP A 95 0.86 -3.02 -8.22
N PHE A 96 0.85 -2.05 -7.29
CA PHE A 96 0.94 -2.33 -5.87
C PHE A 96 0.02 -1.46 -5.01
N VAL A 97 -0.52 -2.08 -3.97
CA VAL A 97 -1.16 -1.37 -2.85
C VAL A 97 -0.44 -1.69 -1.55
N TRP A 98 0.03 -0.65 -0.87
CA TRP A 98 0.58 -0.77 0.48
C TRP A 98 -0.41 -0.27 1.54
N LEU A 99 -0.69 -1.12 2.52
CA LEU A 99 -1.66 -0.86 3.59
C LEU A 99 -0.95 -0.62 4.92
N ALA A 100 -0.46 0.60 5.10
CA ALA A 100 0.25 1.04 6.30
C ALA A 100 -0.73 1.46 7.40
N GLY A 101 -1.39 0.47 8.01
CA GLY A 101 -2.39 0.71 9.04
C GLY A 101 -3.57 1.51 8.47
N ILE A 102 -3.79 2.73 8.97
CA ILE A 102 -4.91 3.54 8.49
C ILE A 102 -4.70 4.16 7.11
N HIS A 103 -3.47 4.13 6.58
CA HIS A 103 -3.10 4.77 5.33
C HIS A 103 -3.05 3.75 4.20
N ARG A 104 -3.45 4.17 3.00
CA ARG A 104 -3.41 3.35 1.79
C ARG A 104 -2.58 4.08 0.75
N PHE A 105 -1.65 3.37 0.15
CA PHE A 105 -0.82 3.89 -0.92
C PHE A 105 -1.05 3.07 -2.17
N ASN A 106 -1.39 3.74 -3.26
CA ASN A 106 -1.32 3.16 -4.59
C ASN A 106 0.08 3.46 -5.14
N ILE A 107 0.79 2.45 -5.61
CA ILE A 107 2.11 2.60 -6.23
C ILE A 107 2.04 1.99 -7.62
N ASP A 108 2.16 2.83 -8.64
CA ASP A 108 2.06 2.43 -10.05
C ASP A 108 3.38 2.74 -10.78
N VAL A 109 3.95 1.76 -11.48
CA VAL A 109 5.12 1.93 -12.35
C VAL A 109 4.64 2.23 -13.77
N LYS A 110 4.82 3.47 -14.21
CA LYS A 110 4.27 3.99 -15.47
C LYS A 110 5.35 3.98 -16.56
N GLY A 111 5.19 3.14 -17.58
CA GLY A 111 6.06 3.10 -18.76
C GLY A 111 5.64 4.08 -19.86
N TYR A 112 6.58 4.83 -20.46
CA TYR A 112 6.26 5.86 -21.46
C TYR A 112 5.68 5.30 -22.77
N GLY A 113 6.22 4.19 -23.30
CA GLY A 113 5.81 3.64 -24.61
C GLY A 113 4.32 3.29 -24.72
N PRO A 114 3.80 2.33 -23.95
CA PRO A 114 2.38 1.96 -23.98
C PRO A 114 1.45 3.05 -23.42
N HIS A 115 1.88 3.80 -22.39
CA HIS A 115 1.01 4.76 -21.69
C HIS A 115 0.98 6.18 -22.28
N VAL A 116 1.92 6.56 -23.15
CA VAL A 116 1.97 7.93 -23.69
C VAL A 116 2.05 7.94 -25.21
N GLN A 117 2.96 7.18 -25.83
CA GLN A 117 3.11 7.20 -27.30
C GLN A 117 1.97 6.48 -28.04
N GLN A 118 1.40 5.42 -27.44
CA GLN A 118 0.30 4.64 -28.02
C GLN A 118 -1.06 4.90 -27.34
N THR A 119 -1.12 5.95 -26.52
CA THR A 119 -2.30 6.25 -25.71
C THR A 119 -3.18 7.25 -26.44
N ASP A 120 -4.35 6.78 -26.86
CA ASP A 120 -5.47 7.63 -27.28
C ASP A 120 -5.90 8.53 -26.10
N ARG A 121 -6.34 9.76 -26.40
CA ARG A 121 -6.90 10.75 -25.45
C ARG A 121 -7.85 10.11 -24.42
N THR A 122 -8.63 9.11 -24.83
CA THR A 122 -9.54 8.36 -23.97
C THR A 122 -8.80 7.59 -22.88
N LYS A 123 -7.70 6.89 -23.23
CA LYS A 123 -6.89 6.15 -22.26
C LYS A 123 -6.21 7.11 -21.28
N TYR A 124 -5.67 8.22 -21.77
CA TYR A 124 -5.08 9.26 -20.92
C TYR A 124 -6.08 9.82 -19.91
N SER A 125 -7.27 10.22 -20.39
CA SER A 125 -8.35 10.71 -19.52
C SER A 125 -8.78 9.65 -18.50
N ARG A 126 -8.86 8.37 -18.89
CA ARG A 126 -9.17 7.27 -17.96
C ARG A 126 -8.12 7.10 -16.87
N GLU A 127 -6.84 7.19 -17.20
CA GLU A 127 -5.77 7.11 -16.21
C GLU A 127 -5.85 8.26 -15.19
N LEU A 128 -6.08 9.49 -15.65
CA LEU A 128 -6.27 10.63 -14.75
C LEU A 128 -7.51 10.49 -13.87
N MET A 129 -8.63 10.03 -14.45
CA MET A 129 -9.85 9.77 -13.69
C MET A 129 -9.67 8.64 -12.68
N ARG A 130 -8.87 7.62 -13.00
CA ARG A 130 -8.51 6.55 -12.07
C ARG A 130 -7.73 7.10 -10.89
N GLU A 131 -6.71 7.91 -11.15
CA GLU A 131 -5.91 8.52 -10.10
C GLU A 131 -6.76 9.43 -9.22
N LEU A 132 -7.62 10.27 -9.80
CA LEU A 132 -8.55 11.11 -9.06
C LEU A 132 -9.53 10.28 -8.22
N TYR A 133 -10.10 9.22 -8.78
CA TYR A 133 -11.03 8.34 -8.07
C TYR A 133 -10.37 7.62 -6.90
N LEU A 134 -9.11 7.20 -7.04
CA LEU A 134 -8.35 6.61 -5.94
C LEU A 134 -8.21 7.55 -4.74
N GLN A 135 -8.09 8.86 -4.98
CA GLN A 135 -8.06 9.85 -3.90
C GLN A 135 -9.37 9.88 -3.12
N THR A 136 -10.53 9.75 -3.80
CA THR A 136 -11.84 9.69 -3.13
C THR A 136 -11.99 8.43 -2.27
N LEU A 137 -11.26 7.36 -2.61
CA LEU A 137 -11.16 6.13 -1.82
C LEU A 137 -10.09 6.18 -0.72
N GLY A 138 -9.43 7.32 -0.53
CA GLY A 138 -8.42 7.56 0.50
C GLY A 138 -7.05 6.95 0.19
N TYR A 139 -6.75 6.65 -1.08
CA TYR A 139 -5.41 6.26 -1.50
C TYR A 139 -4.54 7.49 -1.75
N ARG A 140 -3.29 7.42 -1.29
CA ARG A 140 -2.24 8.29 -1.76
C ARG A 140 -1.57 7.64 -2.97
N ASN A 141 -1.72 8.24 -4.15
CA ASN A 141 -1.09 7.75 -5.38
C ASN A 141 0.40 8.12 -5.43
N ILE A 142 1.21 7.16 -5.82
CA ILE A 142 2.65 7.29 -6.08
C ILE A 142 2.89 6.72 -7.48
N SER A 143 2.94 7.62 -8.47
CA SER A 143 3.25 7.25 -9.86
C SER A 143 4.75 7.32 -10.08
N ILE A 144 5.36 6.19 -10.45
CA ILE A 144 6.81 6.03 -10.63
C ILE A 144 7.10 5.93 -12.13
N PRO A 145 7.87 6.85 -12.72
CA PRO A 145 8.28 6.73 -14.12
C PRO A 145 9.23 5.55 -14.28
N TYR A 146 8.89 4.62 -15.18
CA TYR A 146 9.72 3.44 -15.47
C TYR A 146 11.14 3.81 -15.90
N ASP A 147 11.29 4.82 -16.78
CA ASP A 147 12.61 5.20 -17.31
C ASP A 147 13.52 5.71 -16.19
N THR A 148 12.98 6.53 -15.26
CA THR A 148 13.71 6.96 -14.07
C THR A 148 14.00 5.79 -13.12
N LEU A 149 13.08 4.83 -12.99
CA LEU A 149 13.31 3.62 -12.21
C LEU A 149 14.44 2.76 -12.78
N ASN A 150 14.53 2.69 -14.10
CA ASN A 150 15.55 1.93 -14.83
C ASN A 150 16.93 2.57 -14.77
N HIS A 151 17.01 3.90 -14.85
CA HIS A 151 18.30 4.61 -14.92
C HIS A 151 18.77 5.16 -13.57
N GLU A 152 17.86 5.57 -12.69
CA GLU A 152 18.16 6.27 -11.44
C GLU A 152 17.28 5.81 -10.25
N PRO A 153 17.22 4.50 -9.93
CA PRO A 153 16.37 3.99 -8.84
C PRO A 153 16.69 4.59 -7.47
N GLN A 154 17.93 5.02 -7.23
CA GLN A 154 18.37 5.71 -6.02
C GLN A 154 17.62 7.02 -5.76
N LEU A 155 17.22 7.74 -6.81
CA LEU A 155 16.48 8.99 -6.70
C LEU A 155 15.06 8.70 -6.20
N ILE A 156 14.38 7.74 -6.84
CA ILE A 156 13.04 7.29 -6.43
C ILE A 156 13.07 6.75 -5.00
N ARG A 157 14.07 5.95 -4.65
CA ARG A 157 14.24 5.44 -3.29
C ARG A 157 14.37 6.56 -2.26
N SER A 158 15.15 7.60 -2.55
CA SER A 158 15.33 8.74 -1.65
C SER A 158 14.04 9.53 -1.49
N MET A 159 13.30 9.77 -2.58
CA MET A 159 12.00 10.44 -2.55
C MET A 159 10.96 9.61 -1.79
N MET A 160 10.89 8.30 -2.03
CA MET A 160 9.99 7.40 -1.32
C MET A 160 10.32 7.33 0.17
N LYS A 161 11.59 7.29 0.55
CA LYS A 161 11.98 7.33 1.96
C LYS A 161 11.42 8.58 2.65
N ASN A 162 11.64 9.76 2.06
CA ASN A 162 11.15 11.03 2.61
C ASN A 162 9.62 11.07 2.67
N LEU A 163 8.95 10.56 1.62
CA LEU A 163 7.49 10.50 1.54
C LEU A 163 6.89 9.61 2.63
N LEU A 164 7.51 8.46 2.89
CA LEU A 164 6.98 7.41 3.75
C LEU A 164 7.42 7.53 5.21
N GLN A 165 8.49 8.28 5.50
CA GLN A 165 9.04 8.47 6.85
C GLN A 165 8.00 8.81 7.92
N PRO A 166 7.04 9.74 7.72
CA PRO A 166 6.02 10.03 8.74
C PRO A 166 5.12 8.84 9.07
N TYR A 167 4.90 7.94 8.11
CA TYR A 167 4.01 6.79 8.25
C TYR A 167 4.73 5.57 8.84
N LEU A 168 6.06 5.54 8.76
CA LEU A 168 6.90 4.52 9.39
C LEU A 168 7.02 4.76 10.91
N ALA A 169 7.26 6.01 11.32
CA ALA A 169 7.38 6.38 12.74
C ALA A 169 6.07 6.18 13.52
N THR A 170 4.94 6.56 12.93
CA THR A 170 3.60 6.44 13.57
C THR A 170 3.17 4.98 13.80
N ASN A 171 3.69 4.04 13.01
CA ASN A 171 3.42 2.61 13.18
C ASN A 171 4.23 1.99 14.33
N GLN A 172 5.42 2.53 14.65
CA GLN A 172 6.25 2.01 15.73
C GLN A 172 5.76 2.42 17.12
N GLU A 173 5.28 3.66 17.30
CA GLU A 173 4.75 4.12 18.61
C GLU A 173 3.39 3.48 18.97
N LYS A 174 2.60 3.07 17.97
CA LYS A 174 1.33 2.33 18.18
C LYS A 174 1.49 0.81 18.24
N ALA A 175 2.70 0.29 17.99
CA ALA A 175 2.97 -1.15 17.89
C ALA A 175 2.71 -1.91 19.21
N ASN A 176 2.77 -1.23 20.37
CA ASN A 176 2.59 -1.88 21.66
C ASN A 176 1.14 -2.10 22.09
N VAL A 177 0.13 -1.46 21.47
CA VAL A 177 -1.25 -1.55 22.00
C VAL A 177 -2.19 -2.44 21.20
N SER A 178 -2.05 -2.64 19.88
CA SER A 178 -2.81 -3.74 19.23
C SER A 178 -2.44 -4.02 17.76
N LYS A 179 -1.45 -4.90 17.53
CA LYS A 179 -1.21 -5.50 16.19
C LYS A 179 -2.47 -6.18 15.64
N ILE A 180 -3.29 -6.73 16.53
CA ILE A 180 -4.57 -7.38 16.21
C ILE A 180 -5.61 -6.38 15.70
N GLU A 181 -5.82 -5.24 16.38
CA GLU A 181 -6.77 -4.22 15.93
C GLU A 181 -6.32 -3.57 14.63
N SER A 182 -5.01 -3.37 14.46
CA SER A 182 -4.46 -2.83 13.21
C SER A 182 -4.70 -3.79 12.05
N ASN A 183 -4.40 -5.09 12.23
CA ASN A 183 -4.67 -6.12 11.22
C ASN A 183 -6.17 -6.27 10.94
N LEU A 184 -7.02 -6.19 11.97
CA LEU A 184 -8.47 -6.24 11.82
C LEU A 184 -9.01 -5.04 11.05
N LEU A 185 -8.54 -3.83 11.36
CA LEU A 185 -8.91 -2.62 10.63
C LEU A 185 -8.42 -2.67 9.18
N ASN A 186 -7.20 -3.15 8.94
CA ASN A 186 -6.65 -3.33 7.59
C ASN A 186 -7.48 -4.34 6.79
N TYR A 187 -7.79 -5.49 7.37
CA TYR A 187 -8.60 -6.51 6.72
C TYR A 187 -10.00 -6.00 6.36
N ILE A 188 -10.67 -5.32 7.30
CA ILE A 188 -11.99 -4.71 7.08
C ILE A 188 -11.91 -3.72 5.92
N ARG A 189 -10.87 -2.88 5.89
CA ARG A 189 -10.59 -1.87 4.85
C ARG A 189 -10.38 -2.43 3.45
N GLN A 190 -9.83 -3.64 3.34
CA GLN A 190 -9.66 -4.31 2.06
C GLN A 190 -10.99 -4.84 1.49
N GLN A 191 -12.05 -4.95 2.29
CA GLN A 191 -13.33 -5.49 1.80
C GLN A 191 -14.15 -4.40 1.09
N SER A 192 -14.35 -4.56 -0.22
CA SER A 192 -15.10 -3.63 -1.07
C SER A 192 -16.62 -3.77 -0.97
N THR A 193 -17.15 -4.90 -0.47
CA THR A 193 -18.57 -5.25 -0.62
C THR A 193 -19.22 -5.82 0.64
N ALA A 194 -18.56 -6.74 1.35
CA ALA A 194 -19.11 -7.33 2.57
C ALA A 194 -18.02 -7.89 3.49
N ILE A 195 -18.18 -7.63 4.79
CA ILE A 195 -17.28 -8.06 5.86
C ILE A 195 -17.97 -9.19 6.63
N TYR A 196 -17.37 -10.37 6.64
CA TYR A 196 -17.90 -11.54 7.34
C TYR A 196 -17.04 -11.87 8.57
N PRO A 197 -17.63 -12.02 9.78
CA PRO A 197 -16.86 -12.27 11.00
C PRO A 197 -15.89 -13.45 10.91
N TYR A 198 -16.33 -14.58 10.33
CA TYR A 198 -15.49 -15.76 10.16
C TYR A 198 -14.29 -15.50 9.22
N LYS A 199 -14.46 -14.67 8.18
CA LYS A 199 -13.36 -14.32 7.27
C LYS A 199 -12.37 -13.37 7.95
N VAL A 200 -12.87 -12.40 8.72
CA VAL A 200 -12.03 -11.52 9.55
C VAL A 200 -11.21 -12.35 10.54
N ALA A 201 -11.85 -13.29 11.23
CA ALA A 201 -11.20 -14.17 12.19
C ALA A 201 -10.07 -14.98 11.56
N LYS A 202 -10.34 -15.58 10.40
CA LYS A 202 -9.37 -16.38 9.65
C LYS A 202 -8.18 -15.54 9.19
N GLU A 203 -8.41 -14.39 8.58
CA GLU A 203 -7.32 -13.59 7.98
C GLU A 203 -6.52 -12.79 9.00
N VAL A 204 -7.13 -12.43 10.13
CA VAL A 204 -6.43 -11.75 11.22
C VAL A 204 -5.75 -12.73 12.18
N GLY A 205 -6.10 -14.03 12.13
CA GLY A 205 -5.56 -15.06 13.02
C GLY A 205 -6.12 -14.97 14.45
N ILE A 206 -7.39 -14.62 14.61
CA ILE A 206 -8.06 -14.48 15.91
C ILE A 206 -9.29 -15.36 16.00
N HIS A 207 -9.74 -15.63 17.23
CA HIS A 207 -10.98 -16.35 17.47
C HIS A 207 -12.18 -15.56 16.93
N GLU A 208 -13.18 -16.24 16.35
CA GLU A 208 -14.34 -15.60 15.73
C GLU A 208 -15.12 -14.71 16.69
N LYS A 209 -15.27 -15.12 17.96
CA LYS A 209 -15.83 -14.29 19.04
C LYS A 209 -15.12 -12.94 19.20
N THR A 210 -13.79 -12.91 19.06
CA THR A 210 -12.99 -11.68 19.14
C THR A 210 -13.26 -10.79 17.93
N ALA A 211 -13.31 -11.37 16.72
CA ALA A 211 -13.68 -10.63 15.51
C ALA A 211 -15.10 -10.02 15.63
N ILE A 212 -16.08 -10.78 16.12
CA ILE A 212 -17.45 -10.29 16.36
C ILE A 212 -17.46 -9.13 17.35
N LYS A 213 -16.73 -9.23 18.47
CA LYS A 213 -16.62 -8.15 19.47
C LYS A 213 -16.12 -6.86 18.82
N TYR A 214 -15.07 -6.96 18.00
CA TYR A 214 -14.50 -5.79 17.31
C TYR A 214 -15.43 -5.20 16.24
N LEU A 215 -16.06 -6.05 15.42
CA LEU A 215 -17.02 -5.59 14.41
C LEU A 215 -18.23 -4.92 15.05
N ARG A 216 -18.73 -5.43 16.19
CA ARG A 216 -19.77 -4.76 16.97
C ARG A 216 -19.31 -3.39 17.47
N LYS A 217 -18.10 -3.28 18.02
CA LYS A 217 -17.54 -1.99 18.45
C LYS A 217 -17.48 -0.99 17.28
N LEU A 218 -17.02 -1.43 16.11
CA LEU A 218 -16.96 -0.60 14.89
C LEU A 218 -18.34 -0.20 14.37
N SER A 219 -19.34 -1.09 14.52
CA SER A 219 -20.71 -0.80 14.16
C SER A 219 -21.36 0.21 15.11
N LEU A 220 -21.08 0.11 16.41
CA LEU A 220 -21.58 1.06 17.43
C LEU A 220 -21.04 2.47 17.19
N VAL A 221 -19.79 2.62 16.76
CA VAL A 221 -19.19 3.92 16.39
C VAL A 221 -19.49 4.35 14.95
N GLY A 222 -20.43 3.67 14.26
CA GLY A 222 -20.94 4.08 12.96
C GLY A 222 -20.01 3.86 11.75
N LYS A 223 -18.87 3.17 11.92
CA LYS A 223 -17.89 2.94 10.83
C LYS A 223 -18.34 1.86 9.84
N ILE A 224 -19.14 0.90 10.30
CA ILE A 224 -19.70 -0.18 9.49
C ILE A 224 -21.16 -0.40 9.91
N LYS A 225 -21.99 -0.89 8.99
CA LYS A 225 -23.39 -1.21 9.26
C LYS A 225 -23.55 -2.72 9.35
N ALA A 226 -24.09 -3.20 10.46
CA ALA A 226 -24.47 -4.60 10.62
C ALA A 226 -25.67 -4.92 9.72
N ILE A 227 -25.60 -6.04 8.99
CA ILE A 227 -26.71 -6.63 8.26
C ILE A 227 -27.07 -7.94 8.94
N SER A 228 -28.27 -7.99 9.48
CA SER A 228 -28.86 -9.18 10.08
C SER A 228 -29.71 -9.96 9.07
N ASN A 229 -29.76 -11.27 9.25
CA ASN A 229 -30.79 -12.12 8.67
C ASN A 229 -31.64 -12.63 9.84
N GLY A 230 -32.67 -11.87 10.22
CA GLY A 230 -33.41 -12.09 11.46
C GLY A 230 -32.64 -11.63 12.71
N SER A 231 -32.50 -12.51 13.72
CA SER A 231 -31.88 -12.20 15.03
C SER A 231 -30.35 -12.26 15.05
N ARG A 232 -29.71 -12.81 14.01
CA ARG A 232 -28.25 -12.96 13.94
C ARG A 232 -27.63 -12.00 12.94
N VAL A 233 -26.59 -11.28 13.36
CA VAL A 233 -25.75 -10.48 12.45
C VAL A 233 -24.94 -11.43 11.57
N CYS A 234 -25.20 -11.42 10.27
CA CYS A 234 -24.57 -12.32 9.30
C CYS A 234 -23.35 -11.69 8.63
N ARG A 235 -23.40 -10.38 8.38
CA ARG A 235 -22.33 -9.63 7.70
C ARG A 235 -22.38 -8.16 8.08
N TYR A 236 -21.31 -7.44 7.78
CA TYR A 236 -21.23 -5.98 7.90
C TYR A 236 -20.92 -5.38 6.52
N ILE A 237 -21.36 -4.15 6.28
CA ILE A 237 -21.00 -3.37 5.09
C ILE A 237 -20.42 -2.03 5.51
N TYR A 238 -19.61 -1.41 4.65
CA TYR A 238 -19.16 -0.05 4.88
C TYR A 238 -20.34 0.92 4.87
N ASN A 239 -20.32 1.89 5.78
CA ASN A 239 -21.30 2.97 5.76
C ASN A 239 -20.83 4.02 4.74
N GLN A 240 -21.44 4.04 3.55
CA GLN A 240 -21.09 5.00 2.48
C GLN A 240 -21.32 6.46 2.88
N SER A 241 -22.19 6.75 3.87
CA SER A 241 -22.50 8.11 4.32
C SER A 241 -21.36 8.85 5.04
N MET A 242 -20.17 8.25 5.15
CA MET A 242 -18.97 8.84 5.78
C MET A 242 -17.86 9.16 4.76
N LEU A 243 -18.05 8.84 3.48
CA LEU A 243 -17.17 9.31 2.40
C LEU A 243 -17.50 10.75 1.97
N ASP A 244 -18.66 11.28 2.37
CA ASP A 244 -19.15 12.62 2.00
C ASP A 244 -18.93 13.69 3.08
N ARG A 245 -18.10 13.43 4.09
CA ARG A 245 -17.74 14.43 5.10
C ARG A 245 -16.24 14.46 5.34
N ASN A 246 -15.55 15.21 4.49
CA ASN A 246 -14.50 16.18 4.84
C ASN A 246 -14.07 16.92 3.58
#